data_AF-A0A7I8MZ87-F1
#
_entry.id   AF-A0A7I8MZ87-F1
#
_cell.length_a   1.000
_cell.length_b   1.000
_cell.length_c   1.000
_cell.angle_alpha   90.00
_cell.angle_beta   90.00
_cell.angle_gamma   90.00
#
_symmetry.space_group_name_H-M   'P 1'
#
loop_
_entity.id
_entity.type
_entity.pdbx_description
1 polymer ?
#
loop_
_entity_poly.entity_id
_entity_poly.type
_entity_poly.pdbx_seq_one_letter_code
_entity_poly.pdbx_strand_id
1 'polypeptide(L)'
;GGGGGPLHIDAADRRSFVAEVLRALGSHYAPNVSITFPYAGMQVKAITNLVTLSDGRELLVDFGDLYGDAISAIKETGFGILQISEQDKDLILEQILTVLGDSYQQGPSFLVANRPEMYNIQLTIPGYLVQLNIGQKVLLTGVSLHHRIVQFLEESDIRIVMTG
;
A
#
# COMPACT_ATOMS: atom_id res chain seq x y z
N GLY A 1 -13.22 14.66 -18.87
CA GLY A 1 -14.30 14.50 -17.87
C GLY A 1 -13.98 13.28 -17.05
N GLY A 2 -13.90 13.43 -15.73
CA GLY A 2 -13.59 12.35 -14.79
C GLY A 2 -12.42 12.62 -13.84
N GLY A 3 -12.31 13.84 -13.28
CA GLY A 3 -11.47 14.09 -12.10
C GLY A 3 -12.21 13.58 -10.87
N GLY A 4 -12.02 12.30 -10.56
CA GLY A 4 -12.35 11.79 -9.23
C GLY A 4 -11.28 12.33 -8.30
N GLY A 5 -11.64 13.25 -7.40
CA GLY A 5 -10.70 13.85 -6.45
C GLY A 5 -9.99 12.83 -5.56
N PRO A 6 -9.28 13.27 -4.52
CA PRO A 6 -8.51 12.38 -3.66
C PRO A 6 -9.32 11.15 -3.20
N LEU A 7 -8.73 9.96 -3.34
CA LEU A 7 -9.32 8.75 -2.79
C LEU A 7 -9.14 8.80 -1.28
N HIS A 8 -10.23 8.78 -0.53
CA HIS A 8 -10.19 8.69 0.93
C HIS A 8 -10.26 7.22 1.35
N ILE A 9 -9.30 6.79 2.16
CA ILE A 9 -9.27 5.47 2.79
C ILE A 9 -9.79 5.63 4.21
N ASP A 10 -10.94 5.02 4.51
CA ASP A 10 -11.52 5.06 5.84
C ASP A 10 -10.92 3.91 6.67
N ALA A 11 -9.96 4.27 7.53
CA ALA A 11 -9.23 3.31 8.35
C ALA A 11 -9.99 2.94 9.64
N ALA A 12 -11.27 2.56 9.52
CA ALA A 12 -12.08 2.15 10.66
C ALA A 12 -11.44 0.99 11.45
N ASP A 13 -10.72 0.11 10.73
CA ASP A 13 -9.87 -0.93 11.31
C ASP A 13 -8.66 -1.23 10.43
N ARG A 14 -7.67 -1.91 11.03
CA ARG A 14 -6.39 -2.25 10.41
C ARG A 14 -6.52 -3.15 9.17
N ARG A 15 -7.45 -4.09 9.14
CA ARG A 15 -7.63 -5.00 8.00
C ARG A 15 -8.21 -4.25 6.81
N SER A 16 -9.22 -3.42 7.06
CA SER A 16 -9.82 -2.54 6.05
C SER A 16 -8.79 -1.56 5.50
N PHE A 17 -7.98 -0.93 6.36
CA PHE A 17 -6.89 -0.04 5.95
C PHE A 17 -5.90 -0.72 4.99
N VAL A 18 -5.36 -1.88 5.36
CA VAL A 18 -4.41 -2.62 4.52
C VAL A 18 -5.04 -3.00 3.18
N ALA A 19 -6.28 -3.49 3.18
CA ALA A 19 -6.97 -3.90 1.96
C ALA A 19 -7.19 -2.71 1.01
N GLU A 20 -7.60 -1.55 1.53
CA GLU A 20 -7.83 -0.35 0.73
C GLU A 20 -6.54 0.25 0.19
N VAL A 21 -5.45 0.27 0.98
CA VAL A 21 -4.14 0.73 0.51
C VAL A 21 -3.63 -0.18 -0.61
N LEU A 22 -3.68 -1.50 -0.43
CA LEU A 22 -3.23 -2.46 -1.45
C LEU A 22 -4.02 -2.30 -2.75
N ARG A 23 -5.35 -2.15 -2.66
CA ARG A 23 -6.20 -1.88 -3.83
C ARG A 23 -5.88 -0.55 -4.49
N ALA A 24 -5.68 0.49 -3.68
CA ALA A 24 -5.29 1.79 -4.20
C ALA A 24 -3.98 1.67 -4.98
N LEU A 25 -3.01 0.88 -4.52
CA LEU A 25 -1.72 0.68 -5.22
C LEU A 25 -1.80 -0.32 -6.38
N GLY A 26 -3.00 -0.73 -6.78
CA GLY A 26 -3.21 -1.57 -7.97
C GLY A 26 -3.10 -3.08 -7.72
N SER A 27 -3.03 -3.51 -6.46
CA SER A 27 -3.07 -4.93 -6.10
C SER A 27 -4.50 -5.43 -5.95
N HIS A 28 -4.73 -6.72 -6.19
CA HIS A 28 -6.02 -7.36 -5.94
C HIS A 28 -6.04 -8.01 -4.56
N TYR A 29 -6.95 -7.58 -3.68
CA TYR A 29 -7.09 -8.13 -2.32
C TYR A 29 -8.36 -8.99 -2.19
N ALA A 30 -8.17 -10.26 -1.85
CA ALA A 30 -9.20 -11.26 -1.62
C ALA A 30 -9.22 -11.69 -0.14
N PRO A 31 -10.23 -11.30 0.65
CA PRO A 31 -10.36 -11.75 2.03
C PRO A 31 -10.90 -13.19 2.11
N ASN A 32 -10.67 -13.84 3.25
CA ASN A 32 -11.23 -15.15 3.61
C ASN A 32 -10.95 -16.28 2.60
N VAL A 33 -9.77 -16.26 2.00
CA VAL A 33 -9.28 -17.32 1.11
C VAL A 33 -8.91 -18.54 1.93
N SER A 34 -9.43 -19.71 1.53
CA SER A 34 -9.04 -20.97 2.15
C SER A 34 -7.79 -21.52 1.48
N ILE A 35 -6.77 -21.78 2.29
CA ILE A 35 -5.53 -22.42 1.86
C ILE A 35 -5.37 -23.77 2.53
N THR A 36 -4.50 -24.61 1.98
CA THR A 36 -4.14 -25.88 2.60
C THR A 36 -2.64 -26.12 2.41
N PHE A 37 -1.96 -26.50 3.49
CA PHE A 37 -0.51 -26.70 3.49
C PHE A 37 -0.11 -27.90 4.36
N PRO A 38 1.01 -28.59 4.05
CA PRO A 38 1.52 -29.67 4.87
C PRO A 38 2.18 -29.11 6.15
N TYR A 39 1.91 -29.75 7.29
CA TYR A 39 2.55 -29.42 8.57
C TYR A 39 2.59 -30.63 9.49
N ALA A 40 3.76 -30.96 10.02
CA ALA A 40 3.98 -32.08 10.96
C ALA A 40 3.37 -33.43 10.50
N GLY A 41 3.47 -33.74 9.21
CA GLY A 41 2.92 -34.97 8.62
C GLY A 41 1.39 -34.96 8.39
N MET A 42 0.72 -33.85 8.66
CA MET A 42 -0.71 -33.65 8.43
C MET A 42 -0.95 -32.57 7.36
N GLN A 43 -2.13 -32.60 6.76
CA GLN A 43 -2.59 -31.54 5.87
C GLN A 43 -3.45 -30.55 6.67
N VAL A 44 -3.02 -29.31 6.80
CA VAL A 44 -3.70 -28.27 7.58
C VAL A 44 -4.46 -27.34 6.64
N LYS A 45 -5.70 -27.00 7.02
CA LYS A 45 -6.53 -26.02 6.32
C LYS A 45 -6.63 -24.75 7.15
N ALA A 46 -6.44 -23.58 6.52
CA ALA A 46 -6.60 -22.28 7.16
C ALA A 46 -7.45 -21.34 6.29
N ILE A 47 -8.02 -20.31 6.93
CA ILE A 47 -8.66 -19.17 6.27
C ILE A 47 -7.76 -17.97 6.50
N THR A 48 -7.41 -17.27 5.44
CA THR A 48 -6.49 -16.12 5.47
C THR A 48 -6.93 -15.09 4.42
N ASN A 49 -6.11 -14.06 4.20
CA ASN A 49 -6.33 -13.08 3.15
C ASN A 49 -5.24 -13.22 2.11
N LEU A 50 -5.58 -13.09 0.83
CA LEU A 50 -4.65 -13.16 -0.28
C LEU A 50 -4.55 -11.79 -0.94
N VAL A 51 -3.34 -11.36 -1.25
CA VAL A 51 -3.11 -10.26 -2.16
C VAL A 51 -2.34 -10.76 -3.38
N THR A 52 -2.85 -10.43 -4.55
CA THR A 52 -2.15 -10.58 -5.83
C THR A 52 -1.61 -9.21 -6.22
N LEU A 53 -0.28 -9.09 -6.26
CA LEU A 53 0.40 -7.86 -6.62
C LEU A 53 0.24 -7.58 -8.12
N SER A 54 0.55 -6.35 -8.53
CA SER A 54 0.47 -5.92 -9.94
C SER A 54 1.41 -6.70 -10.86
N ASP A 55 2.49 -7.27 -10.33
CA ASP A 55 3.44 -8.13 -11.04
C ASP A 55 3.03 -9.63 -11.05
N GLY A 56 1.88 -9.96 -10.47
CA GLY A 56 1.34 -11.31 -10.39
C GLY A 56 1.84 -12.15 -9.21
N ARG A 57 2.75 -11.64 -8.37
CA ARG A 57 3.14 -12.33 -7.12
C ARG A 57 1.95 -12.44 -6.18
N GLU A 58 1.84 -13.58 -5.53
CA GLU A 58 0.79 -13.84 -4.53
C GLU A 58 1.39 -13.88 -3.12
N LEU A 59 0.73 -13.17 -2.21
CA LEU A 59 1.13 -13.09 -0.81
C LEU A 59 -0.08 -13.30 0.08
N LEU A 60 0.12 -14.01 1.18
CA LEU A 60 -0.88 -14.11 2.23
C LEU A 60 -0.70 -12.96 3.21
N VAL A 61 -1.79 -12.33 3.63
CA VAL A 61 -1.77 -11.25 4.61
C VAL A 61 -2.22 -11.79 5.97
N ASP A 62 -1.29 -11.79 6.90
CA ASP A 62 -1.47 -12.28 8.25
C ASP A 62 -1.55 -11.11 9.23
N PHE A 63 -2.61 -11.06 10.04
CA PHE A 63 -2.83 -10.04 11.06
C PHE A 63 -2.56 -10.56 12.48
N GLY A 64 -1.81 -11.67 12.60
CA GLY A 64 -1.55 -12.40 13.84
C GLY A 64 -2.46 -13.61 14.03
N ASP A 65 -3.08 -14.09 12.95
CA ASP A 65 -3.99 -15.23 12.94
C ASP A 65 -3.23 -16.55 12.68
N LEU A 66 -2.00 -16.48 12.14
CA LEU A 66 -1.12 -17.63 11.94
C LEU A 66 -0.16 -17.82 13.12
N TYR A 67 -0.26 -18.96 13.82
CA TYR A 67 0.52 -19.23 15.04
C TYR A 67 1.59 -20.31 14.87
N GLY A 68 2.59 -20.26 15.76
CA GLY A 68 3.67 -21.25 15.83
C GLY A 68 4.43 -21.34 14.51
N ASP A 69 4.72 -22.56 14.08
CA ASP A 69 5.51 -22.82 12.88
C ASP A 69 4.68 -22.80 11.58
N ALA A 70 3.39 -22.42 11.64
CA ALA A 70 2.51 -22.37 10.47
C ALA A 70 3.04 -21.43 9.37
N ILE A 71 3.61 -20.29 9.77
CA ILE A 71 4.21 -19.31 8.86
C ILE A 71 5.34 -19.94 8.04
N SER A 72 6.23 -20.67 8.70
CA SER A 72 7.37 -21.35 8.05
C SER A 72 6.87 -22.43 7.09
N ALA A 73 5.93 -23.26 7.55
CA ALA A 73 5.35 -24.33 6.73
C ALA A 73 4.62 -23.80 5.48
N ILE A 74 3.91 -22.68 5.60
CA ILE A 74 3.25 -22.02 4.46
C ILE A 74 4.31 -21.47 3.49
N LYS A 75 5.37 -20.83 3.98
CA LYS A 75 6.46 -20.32 3.12
C LYS A 75 7.13 -21.43 2.31
N GLU A 76 7.29 -22.64 2.88
CA GLU A 76 7.84 -23.80 2.16
C GLU A 76 6.96 -24.26 0.98
N THR A 77 5.67 -23.91 0.96
CA THR A 77 4.79 -24.17 -0.19
C THR A 77 4.94 -23.15 -1.33
N GLY A 78 5.75 -22.11 -1.14
CA GLY A 78 6.02 -21.07 -2.13
C GLY A 78 5.20 -19.79 -1.97
N PHE A 79 4.28 -19.72 -1.00
CA PHE A 79 3.58 -18.47 -0.67
C PHE A 79 4.51 -17.49 0.05
N GLY A 80 4.53 -16.24 -0.39
CA GLY A 80 5.03 -15.15 0.45
C GLY A 80 3.99 -14.76 1.50
N ILE A 81 4.43 -14.14 2.59
CA ILE A 81 3.54 -13.71 3.68
C ILE A 81 3.89 -12.27 4.07
N LEU A 82 2.90 -11.39 4.02
CA LEU A 82 2.91 -10.04 4.58
C LEU A 82 2.32 -10.11 6.00
N GLN A 83 3.16 -9.99 7.01
CA GLN A 83 2.73 -9.97 8.40
C GLN A 83 2.51 -8.54 8.87
N ILE A 84 1.30 -8.26 9.34
CA ILE A 84 0.89 -6.96 9.86
C ILE A 84 0.76 -7.07 11.38
N SER A 85 1.89 -6.89 12.06
CA SER A 85 1.97 -6.83 13.54
C SER A 85 1.63 -5.45 14.08
N GLU A 86 2.01 -4.40 13.34
CA GLU A 86 1.95 -3.02 13.80
C GLU A 86 0.51 -2.49 13.89
N GLN A 87 0.32 -1.50 14.75
CA GLN A 87 -0.91 -0.70 14.81
C GLN A 87 -0.70 0.70 14.21
N ASP A 88 0.56 1.14 14.14
CA ASP A 88 0.93 2.41 13.56
C ASP A 88 0.75 2.37 12.03
N LYS A 89 -0.05 3.30 11.51
CA LYS A 89 -0.39 3.35 10.07
C LYS A 89 0.85 3.58 9.20
N ASP A 90 1.79 4.41 9.64
CA ASP A 90 2.98 4.73 8.85
C ASP A 90 3.90 3.51 8.75
N LEU A 91 4.06 2.76 9.86
CA LEU A 91 4.81 1.48 9.82
C LEU A 91 4.12 0.44 8.94
N ILE A 92 2.79 0.35 8.96
CA ILE A 92 2.03 -0.54 8.06
C ILE A 92 2.25 -0.14 6.60
N LEU A 93 2.23 1.16 6.29
CA LEU A 93 2.51 1.66 4.94
C LEU A 93 3.92 1.27 4.49
N GLU A 94 4.94 1.48 5.32
CA GLU A 94 6.32 1.09 5.00
C GLU A 94 6.45 -0.42 4.75
N GLN A 95 5.78 -1.27 5.54
CA GLN A 95 5.73 -2.72 5.32
C GLN A 95 5.08 -3.07 3.98
N ILE A 96 3.95 -2.45 3.64
CA ILE A 96 3.28 -2.64 2.35
C ILE A 96 4.20 -2.24 1.20
N LEU A 97 4.78 -1.04 1.25
CA LEU A 97 5.64 -0.50 0.20
C LEU A 97 6.90 -1.36 -0.01
N THR A 98 7.50 -1.84 1.08
CA THR A 98 8.65 -2.76 1.03
C THR A 98 8.32 -4.05 0.27
N VAL A 99 7.13 -4.59 0.50
CA VAL A 99 6.69 -5.86 -0.09
C VAL A 99 6.26 -5.71 -1.55
N LEU A 100 5.61 -4.59 -1.88
CA LEU A 100 5.28 -4.25 -3.27
C LEU A 100 6.54 -4.17 -4.13
N GLY A 101 7.62 -3.58 -3.59
CA GLY A 101 8.88 -3.43 -4.30
C GLY A 101 8.86 -2.34 -5.38
N ASP A 102 7.75 -1.59 -5.50
CA ASP A 102 7.69 -0.34 -6.26
C ASP A 102 8.65 0.70 -5.62
N SER A 103 9.24 1.57 -6.44
CA SER A 103 10.07 2.64 -5.91
C SER A 103 9.19 3.71 -5.24
N TYR A 104 9.63 4.19 -4.09
CA TYR A 104 8.91 5.24 -3.37
C TYR A 104 9.87 6.28 -2.79
N GLN A 105 9.34 7.49 -2.61
CA GLN A 105 10.01 8.60 -1.93
C GLN A 105 9.18 9.00 -0.70
N GLN A 106 9.79 8.96 0.47
CA GLN A 106 9.22 9.52 1.70
C GLN A 106 9.40 11.04 1.71
N GLY A 107 8.37 11.78 2.12
CA GLY A 107 8.39 13.24 2.16
C GLY A 107 8.69 13.88 0.80
N PRO A 108 7.93 13.56 -0.26
CA PRO A 108 8.18 14.08 -1.59
C PRO A 108 8.11 15.61 -1.64
N SER A 109 9.03 16.21 -2.40
CA SER A 109 9.03 17.64 -2.66
C SER A 109 8.66 17.94 -4.11
N PHE A 110 7.83 18.96 -4.30
CA PHE A 110 7.38 19.43 -5.60
C PHE A 110 7.75 20.88 -5.82
N LEU A 111 8.18 21.20 -7.05
CA LEU A 111 8.45 22.56 -7.48
C LEU A 111 7.16 23.18 -8.03
N VAL A 112 6.67 24.24 -7.40
CA VAL A 112 5.33 24.79 -7.69
C VAL A 112 5.32 25.79 -8.85
N ALA A 113 6.48 26.27 -9.30
CA ALA A 113 6.60 27.15 -10.46
C ALA A 113 7.55 26.60 -11.53
N ASN A 114 7.32 26.92 -12.81
CA ASN A 114 8.29 26.65 -13.87
C ASN A 114 9.35 27.76 -13.89
N ARG A 115 10.22 27.78 -12.87
CA ARG A 115 11.30 28.75 -12.65
C ARG A 115 12.57 28.03 -12.17
N PRO A 116 13.77 28.63 -12.34
CA PRO A 116 15.00 28.08 -11.77
C PRO A 116 14.84 27.81 -10.27
N GLU A 117 15.41 26.69 -9.78
CA GLU A 117 15.23 26.21 -8.40
C GLU A 117 15.45 27.29 -7.33
N MET A 118 16.45 28.16 -7.52
CA MET A 118 16.80 29.23 -6.58
C MET A 118 15.68 30.26 -6.32
N TYR A 119 14.65 30.30 -7.18
CA TYR A 119 13.50 31.21 -7.07
C TYR A 119 12.17 30.47 -6.97
N ASN A 120 12.23 29.15 -6.74
CA ASN A 120 11.07 28.30 -6.74
C ASN A 120 10.57 28.04 -5.33
N ILE A 121 9.25 27.89 -5.19
CA ILE A 121 8.65 27.47 -3.93
C ILE A 121 8.62 25.95 -3.95
N GLN A 122 9.31 25.34 -2.99
CA GLN A 122 9.30 23.90 -2.78
C GLN A 122 8.18 23.53 -1.81
N LEU A 123 7.28 22.66 -2.25
CA LEU A 123 6.22 22.09 -1.44
C LEU A 123 6.62 20.67 -1.03
N THR A 124 6.94 20.46 0.25
CA THR A 124 7.16 19.12 0.80
C THR A 124 5.89 18.62 1.46
N ILE A 125 5.42 17.45 1.04
CA ILE A 125 4.19 16.85 1.56
C ILE A 125 4.56 15.63 2.43
N PRO A 126 4.13 15.59 3.71
CA PRO A 126 4.26 14.38 4.53
C PRO A 126 3.52 13.20 3.90
N GLY A 127 4.21 12.06 3.77
CA GLY A 127 3.67 10.85 3.14
C GLY A 127 4.66 10.18 2.20
N TYR A 128 4.14 9.37 1.28
CA TYR A 128 4.93 8.58 0.34
C TYR A 128 4.47 8.81 -1.09
N LEU A 129 5.39 9.19 -1.97
CA LEU A 129 5.17 9.18 -3.41
C LEU A 129 5.63 7.83 -3.97
N VAL A 130 4.70 7.01 -4.41
CA VAL A 130 4.94 5.69 -4.98
C VAL A 130 4.90 5.78 -6.49
N GLN A 131 5.91 5.24 -7.15
CA GLN A 131 5.95 5.08 -8.60
C GLN A 131 5.55 3.65 -8.95
N LEU A 132 4.30 3.46 -9.37
CA LEU A 132 3.82 2.14 -9.78
C LEU A 132 4.52 1.69 -11.07
N ASN A 133 4.72 0.38 -11.22
CA ASN A 133 5.29 -0.23 -12.43
C ASN A 133 4.57 0.13 -13.74
N ILE A 134 3.29 0.51 -13.66
CA ILE A 134 2.48 0.98 -14.81
C ILE A 134 2.76 2.44 -15.21
N GLY A 135 3.73 3.10 -14.58
CA GLY A 135 4.10 4.50 -14.84
C GLY A 135 3.28 5.54 -14.06
N GLN A 136 2.21 5.15 -13.37
CA GLN A 136 1.40 6.05 -12.55
C GLN A 136 2.09 6.40 -11.23
N LYS A 137 2.02 7.68 -10.83
CA LYS A 137 2.46 8.15 -9.51
C LYS A 137 1.29 8.24 -8.55
N VAL A 138 1.50 7.77 -7.32
CA VAL A 138 0.50 7.79 -6.26
C VAL A 138 1.09 8.46 -5.03
N LEU A 139 0.47 9.52 -4.55
CA LEU A 139 0.79 10.14 -3.27
C LEU A 139 -0.12 9.56 -2.19
N LEU A 140 0.47 8.81 -1.26
CA LEU A 140 -0.15 8.39 -0.01
C LEU A 140 0.12 9.45 1.06
N THR A 141 -0.91 10.04 1.67
CA THR A 141 -0.75 11.10 2.67
C THR A 141 -1.80 11.04 3.76
N GLY A 142 -1.38 11.16 5.02
CA GLY A 142 -2.30 11.33 6.16
C GLY A 142 -2.75 12.78 6.37
N VAL A 143 -2.10 13.76 5.71
CA VAL A 143 -2.42 15.17 5.90
C VAL A 143 -3.51 15.65 4.93
N SER A 144 -4.39 16.50 5.45
CA SER A 144 -5.37 17.21 4.63
C SER A 144 -4.69 18.21 3.71
N LEU A 145 -4.97 18.11 2.41
CA LEU A 145 -4.40 18.99 1.39
C LEU A 145 -5.39 20.09 1.01
N HIS A 146 -4.90 21.31 0.86
CA HIS A 146 -5.69 22.42 0.34
C HIS A 146 -6.07 22.15 -1.13
N HIS A 147 -7.26 22.57 -1.56
CA HIS A 147 -7.78 22.27 -2.91
C HIS A 147 -6.82 22.66 -4.06
N ARG A 148 -6.06 23.75 -3.91
CA ARG A 148 -5.05 24.15 -4.90
C ARG A 148 -3.87 23.20 -5.02
N ILE A 149 -3.48 22.55 -3.91
CA ILE A 149 -2.42 21.54 -3.90
C ILE A 149 -2.93 20.28 -4.58
N VAL A 150 -4.16 19.86 -4.27
CA VAL A 150 -4.83 18.73 -4.93
C VAL A 150 -4.84 18.94 -6.43
N GLN A 151 -5.35 20.09 -6.90
CA GLN A 151 -5.40 20.41 -8.32
C GLN A 151 -4.01 20.39 -8.98
N PHE A 152 -3.00 20.98 -8.34
CA PHE A 152 -1.62 20.99 -8.86
C PHE A 152 -1.04 19.57 -9.02
N LEU A 153 -1.29 18.68 -8.05
CA LEU A 153 -0.80 17.31 -8.10
C LEU A 153 -1.55 16.50 -9.18
N GLU A 154 -2.86 16.66 -9.30
CA GLU A 154 -3.66 16.02 -10.34
C GLU A 154 -3.25 16.46 -11.75
N GLU A 155 -3.00 17.76 -11.95
CA GLU A 155 -2.44 18.32 -13.20
C GLU A 155 -1.03 17.79 -13.51
N SER A 156 -0.33 17.26 -12.50
CA SER A 156 0.99 16.63 -12.62
C SER A 156 0.91 15.10 -12.78
N ASP A 157 -0.27 14.55 -13.10
CA ASP A 157 -0.55 13.12 -13.22
C ASP A 157 -0.26 12.30 -11.94
N ILE A 158 -0.37 12.95 -10.77
CA ILE A 158 -0.22 12.29 -9.47
C ILE A 158 -1.60 12.02 -8.90
N ARG A 159 -1.92 10.73 -8.72
CA ARG A 159 -3.13 10.31 -8.01
C ARG A 159 -2.93 10.45 -6.51
N ILE A 160 -3.92 11.01 -5.82
CA ILE A 160 -3.83 11.26 -4.38
C ILE A 160 -4.68 10.25 -3.62
N VAL A 161 -4.11 9.67 -2.57
CA VAL A 161 -4.77 8.76 -1.63
C VAL A 161 -4.56 9.29 -0.23
N MET A 162 -5.65 9.64 0.44
CA MET A 162 -5.66 10.17 1.79
C MET A 162 -5.88 9.02 2.80
N THR A 163 -4.93 8.84 3.72
CA THR A 163 -4.88 7.73 4.70
C THR A 163 -5.23 8.16 6.14
N GLY A 164 -5.69 9.41 6.29
CA GLY A 164 -6.06 10.06 7.55
C GLY A 164 -7.31 9.48 8.16
#